data_AF-A0A3E0CJ44-F1
#
_entry.id   AF-A0A3E0CJ44-F1
#
_cell.length_a   1.000
_cell.length_b   1.000
_cell.length_c   1.000
_cell.angle_alpha   90.00
_cell.angle_beta   90.00
_cell.angle_gamma   90.00
#
_symmetry.space_group_name_H-M   'P 1'
#
loop_
_entity.id
_entity.type
_entity.pdbx_description
1 polymer ?
#
loop_
_entity_poly.entity_id
_entity_poly.type
_entity_poly.pdbx_seq_one_letter_code
_entity_poly.pdbx_strand_id
1 'polypeptide(L)'
;MVALLREVAAAASEKSIQWFVGGASARDVVLTHVHDIEPTRATADVDIGISIESWAGHDTLRTALLTSGHFEQRGNAAHRLHYQAPETGARTWLDIVPFGRIADDGGEIAWPPDQVIRMNVAGFEQALQAAVPVRMDADLVVPVASLPAQAMLKIIAWKDRHTVDRKDATDLLFLLAWYGEAGNLERLYADDAFDLIERHEHDPDIGGAALLGRDMAGIVTPQVRDQILAVIAPDDPSPLILTHMMASRARIPGGDTAERISQLFDAFRQEFVAAV
;
A
#
# COMPACT_ATOMS: atom_id res chain seq x y z
N MET A 1 11.81 -0.54 -13.42
CA MET A 1 11.72 -0.52 -11.94
C MET A 1 13.11 -0.40 -11.30
N VAL A 2 13.97 -1.43 -11.39
CA VAL A 2 15.27 -1.48 -10.68
C VAL A 2 16.15 -0.23 -10.86
N ALA A 3 16.43 0.19 -12.10
CA ALA A 3 17.27 1.36 -12.37
C ALA A 3 16.71 2.66 -11.75
N LEU A 4 15.39 2.86 -11.85
CA LEU A 4 14.69 4.00 -11.24
C LEU A 4 14.84 3.96 -9.70
N LEU A 5 14.57 2.81 -9.08
CA LEU A 5 14.67 2.67 -7.62
C LEU A 5 16.11 2.84 -7.12
N ARG A 6 17.11 2.51 -7.93
CA ARG A 6 18.53 2.74 -7.63
C ARG A 6 18.85 4.24 -7.53
N GLU A 7 18.33 5.05 -8.46
CA GLU A 7 18.49 6.50 -8.41
C GLU A 7 17.74 7.13 -7.22
N VAL A 8 16.53 6.63 -6.92
CA VAL A 8 15.78 7.03 -5.73
C VAL A 8 16.55 6.70 -4.45
N ALA A 9 17.09 5.48 -4.34
CA ALA A 9 17.86 5.05 -3.17
C ALA A 9 19.11 5.92 -2.97
N ALA A 10 19.84 6.20 -4.06
CA ALA A 10 21.02 7.05 -4.01
C ALA A 10 20.68 8.49 -3.58
N ALA A 11 19.66 9.09 -4.20
CA ALA A 11 19.23 10.45 -3.89
C ALA A 11 18.70 10.56 -2.44
N ALA A 12 17.88 9.61 -2.00
CA ALA A 12 17.34 9.58 -0.65
C ALA A 12 18.45 9.38 0.40
N SER A 13 19.42 8.51 0.13
CA SER A 13 20.58 8.29 1.00
C SER A 13 21.45 9.55 1.12
N GLU A 14 21.77 10.21 0.01
CA GLU A 14 22.55 11.45 0.00
C GLU A 14 21.88 12.55 0.84
N LYS A 15 20.54 12.61 0.80
CA LYS A 15 19.75 13.63 1.51
C LYS A 15 19.29 13.20 2.90
N SER A 16 19.64 11.99 3.34
CA SER A 16 19.18 11.41 4.61
C SER A 16 17.65 11.42 4.76
N ILE A 17 16.94 11.15 3.67
CA ILE A 17 15.47 11.09 3.64
C ILE A 17 15.03 9.63 3.73
N GLN A 18 14.22 9.30 4.73
CA GLN A 18 13.60 7.99 4.82
C GLN A 18 12.46 7.89 3.80
N TRP A 19 12.32 6.71 3.19
CA TRP A 19 11.34 6.48 2.13
C TRP A 19 10.91 5.02 2.11
N PHE A 20 9.80 4.74 1.43
CA PHE A 20 9.36 3.39 1.12
C PHE A 20 8.65 3.35 -0.23
N VAL A 21 8.68 2.20 -0.90
CA VAL A 21 7.86 1.93 -2.08
C VAL A 21 6.44 1.61 -1.61
N GLY A 22 5.46 2.35 -2.13
CA GLY A 22 4.04 2.20 -1.82
C GLY A 22 3.20 1.90 -3.08
N GLY A 23 1.90 2.17 -2.96
CA GLY A 23 0.97 2.09 -4.09
C GLY A 23 0.85 0.70 -4.73
N ALA A 24 0.49 0.67 -6.00
CA ALA A 24 0.36 -0.61 -6.73
C ALA A 24 1.73 -1.25 -7.03
N SER A 25 2.79 -0.44 -7.09
CA SER A 25 4.16 -0.93 -7.21
C SER A 25 4.59 -1.79 -6.02
N ALA A 26 4.25 -1.41 -4.79
CA ALA A 26 4.57 -2.21 -3.61
C ALA A 26 3.88 -3.58 -3.65
N ARG A 27 2.62 -3.62 -4.10
CA ARG A 27 1.88 -4.87 -4.28
C ARG A 27 2.58 -5.77 -5.30
N ASP A 28 2.92 -5.26 -6.47
CA ASP A 28 3.55 -6.04 -7.53
C ASP A 28 4.95 -6.53 -7.08
N VAL A 29 5.71 -5.71 -6.33
CA VAL A 29 7.00 -6.13 -5.77
C VAL A 29 6.84 -7.25 -4.74
N VAL A 30 5.91 -7.15 -3.79
CA VAL A 30 5.75 -8.18 -2.76
C VAL A 30 5.08 -9.42 -3.34
N LEU A 31 3.94 -9.29 -4.01
CA LEU A 31 3.18 -10.44 -4.47
C LEU A 31 3.85 -11.13 -5.66
N THR A 32 4.31 -10.39 -6.67
CA THR A 32 4.86 -11.00 -7.89
C THR A 32 6.33 -11.33 -7.74
N HIS A 33 7.16 -10.34 -7.38
CA HIS A 33 8.62 -10.56 -7.34
C HIS A 33 9.07 -11.42 -6.15
N VAL A 34 8.40 -11.34 -5.00
CA VAL A 34 8.77 -12.15 -3.81
C VAL A 34 8.00 -13.47 -3.75
N HIS A 35 6.70 -13.49 -4.12
CA HIS A 35 5.83 -14.65 -3.92
C HIS A 35 5.31 -15.32 -5.21
N ASP A 36 5.71 -14.85 -6.40
CA ASP A 36 5.28 -15.40 -7.71
C ASP A 36 3.75 -15.39 -7.92
N ILE A 37 3.05 -14.43 -7.28
CA ILE A 37 1.62 -14.19 -7.41
C ILE A 37 1.37 -13.10 -8.44
N GLU A 38 0.80 -13.48 -9.57
CA GLU A 38 0.52 -12.58 -10.69
C GLU A 38 -0.69 -11.66 -10.42
N PRO A 39 -0.54 -10.34 -10.55
CA PRO A 39 -1.62 -9.40 -10.32
C PRO A 39 -2.58 -9.40 -11.51
N THR A 40 -3.82 -9.00 -11.26
CA THR A 40 -4.82 -8.85 -12.32
C THR A 40 -4.53 -7.68 -13.26
N ARG A 41 -3.62 -6.77 -12.89
CA ARG A 41 -3.26 -5.55 -13.65
C ARG A 41 -1.80 -5.19 -13.42
N ALA A 42 -1.06 -4.97 -14.52
CA ALA A 42 0.27 -4.37 -14.48
C ALA A 42 0.21 -2.90 -14.07
N THR A 43 1.06 -2.45 -13.13
CA THR A 43 1.19 -1.02 -12.82
C THR A 43 2.15 -0.31 -13.77
N ALA A 44 1.84 0.94 -14.11
CA ALA A 44 2.65 1.74 -15.03
C ALA A 44 3.64 2.68 -14.30
N ASP A 45 3.40 2.91 -13.02
CA ASP A 45 3.93 3.93 -12.14
C ASP A 45 4.57 3.35 -10.87
N VAL A 46 5.61 4.04 -10.40
CA VAL A 46 6.30 3.75 -9.14
C VAL A 46 5.86 4.77 -8.11
N ASP A 47 5.20 4.34 -7.05
CA ASP A 47 4.82 5.21 -5.94
C ASP A 47 5.84 5.09 -4.80
N ILE A 48 6.31 6.21 -4.27
CA ILE A 48 7.11 6.26 -3.06
C ILE A 48 6.51 7.24 -2.04
N GLY A 49 6.56 6.85 -0.77
CA GLY A 49 6.38 7.77 0.36
C GLY A 49 7.74 8.30 0.81
N ILE A 50 7.86 9.59 1.10
CA ILE A 50 9.08 10.18 1.69
C ILE A 50 8.77 10.91 3.01
N SER A 51 9.52 10.61 4.07
CA SER A 51 9.35 11.27 5.37
C SER A 51 10.19 12.54 5.41
N ILE A 52 9.52 13.68 5.59
CA ILE A 52 10.14 15.00 5.57
C ILE A 52 9.65 15.89 6.73
N GLU A 53 10.54 16.77 7.18
CA GLU A 53 10.20 17.75 8.22
C GLU A 53 9.58 19.04 7.67
N SER A 54 9.84 19.34 6.40
CA SER A 54 9.33 20.52 5.70
C SER A 54 9.37 20.30 4.18
N TRP A 55 8.61 21.10 3.42
CA TRP A 55 8.56 21.04 1.95
C TRP A 55 9.94 21.19 1.28
N ALA A 56 10.92 21.80 1.96
CA ALA A 56 12.29 21.85 1.48
C ALA A 56 12.92 20.46 1.28
N GLY A 57 12.53 19.45 2.09
CA GLY A 57 12.97 18.07 1.92
C GLY A 57 12.45 17.45 0.63
N HIS A 58 11.18 17.69 0.30
CA HIS A 58 10.58 17.26 -0.97
C HIS A 58 11.30 17.91 -2.16
N ASP A 59 11.52 19.22 -2.12
CA ASP A 59 12.22 19.94 -3.19
C ASP A 59 13.66 19.46 -3.35
N THR A 60 14.36 19.21 -2.24
CA THR A 60 15.76 18.74 -2.26
C THR A 60 15.90 17.36 -2.92
N LEU A 61 15.04 16.40 -2.57
CA LEU A 61 15.05 15.08 -3.22
C LEU A 61 14.72 15.21 -4.71
N ARG A 62 13.68 15.98 -5.02
CA ARG A 62 13.20 16.17 -6.38
C ARG A 62 14.25 16.83 -7.28
N THR A 63 14.95 17.86 -6.79
CA THR A 63 16.06 18.50 -7.49
C THR A 63 17.23 17.53 -7.73
N ALA A 64 17.55 16.68 -6.74
CA ALA A 64 18.60 15.67 -6.91
C ALA A 64 18.26 14.68 -8.04
N LEU A 65 17.01 14.18 -8.08
CA LEU A 65 16.53 13.31 -9.15
C LEU A 65 16.54 14.00 -10.52
N LEU A 66 16.05 15.24 -10.61
CA LEU A 66 16.06 15.99 -11.88
C LEU A 66 17.48 16.25 -12.40
N THR A 67 18.44 16.45 -11.49
CA THR A 67 19.85 16.71 -11.82
C THR A 67 20.55 15.47 -12.38
N SER A 68 20.02 14.26 -12.17
CA SER A 68 20.55 13.04 -12.80
C SER A 68 20.39 13.07 -14.33
N GLY A 69 19.47 13.88 -14.86
CA GLY A 69 19.18 13.99 -16.28
C GLY A 69 18.27 12.88 -16.83
N HIS A 70 17.89 11.90 -15.99
CA HIS A 70 17.00 10.79 -16.37
C HIS A 70 15.54 11.04 -15.98
N PHE A 71 15.31 12.04 -15.12
CA PHE A 71 14.00 12.49 -14.69
C PHE A 71 13.61 13.83 -15.31
N GLU A 72 12.35 13.97 -15.65
CA GLU A 72 11.76 15.18 -16.22
C GLU A 72 10.46 15.51 -15.48
N GLN A 73 10.24 16.78 -15.13
CA GLN A 73 8.91 17.25 -14.76
C GLN A 73 8.13 17.61 -16.02
N ARG A 74 6.90 17.10 -16.15
CA ARG A 74 5.98 17.55 -17.19
C ARG A 74 4.71 18.13 -16.59
N GLY A 75 4.32 19.30 -17.08
CA GLY A 75 3.16 20.04 -16.59
C GLY A 75 3.30 20.43 -15.11
N ASN A 76 2.16 20.58 -14.44
CA ASN A 76 2.07 21.13 -13.08
C ASN A 76 1.88 20.06 -12.00
N ALA A 77 2.03 18.77 -12.32
CA ALA A 77 1.89 17.72 -11.32
C ALA A 77 3.07 17.78 -10.33
N ALA A 78 2.83 18.30 -9.13
CA ALA A 78 3.87 18.49 -8.11
C ALA A 78 4.43 17.17 -7.57
N HIS A 79 3.63 16.10 -7.60
CA HIS A 79 3.98 14.77 -7.08
C HIS A 79 4.69 13.87 -8.10
N ARG A 80 4.67 14.17 -9.41
CA ARG A 80 5.08 13.23 -10.46
C ARG A 80 6.34 13.66 -11.21
N LEU A 81 7.28 12.73 -11.36
CA LEU A 81 8.42 12.81 -12.27
C LEU A 81 8.33 11.75 -13.35
N HIS A 82 8.69 12.08 -14.59
CA HIS A 82 8.78 11.15 -15.70
C HIS A 82 10.20 10.62 -15.77
N TYR A 83 10.36 9.31 -15.82
CA TYR A 83 11.67 8.68 -15.89
C TYR A 83 11.89 8.02 -17.24
N GLN A 84 13.10 8.18 -17.78
CA GLN A 84 13.57 7.44 -18.94
C GLN A 84 14.83 6.64 -18.56
N ALA A 85 14.74 5.32 -18.67
CA ALA A 85 15.86 4.42 -18.37
C ALA A 85 17.03 4.70 -19.32
N PRO A 86 18.24 4.99 -18.82
CA PRO A 86 19.38 5.37 -19.66
C PRO A 86 19.79 4.27 -20.64
N GLU A 87 19.79 3.02 -20.19
CA GLU A 87 20.28 1.88 -20.97
C GLU A 87 19.28 1.40 -22.03
N THR A 88 17.99 1.41 -21.71
CA THR A 88 16.94 0.80 -22.55
C THR A 88 16.02 1.81 -23.22
N GLY A 89 16.03 3.07 -22.76
CA GLY A 89 15.09 4.10 -23.18
C GLY A 89 13.65 3.88 -22.70
N ALA A 90 13.39 2.83 -21.90
CA ALA A 90 12.08 2.52 -21.35
C ALA A 90 11.56 3.68 -20.48
N ARG A 91 10.25 3.95 -20.54
CA ARG A 91 9.63 5.09 -19.86
C ARG A 91 8.68 4.62 -18.77
N THR A 92 8.68 5.32 -17.64
CA THR A 92 7.73 5.15 -16.54
C THR A 92 7.58 6.49 -15.80
N TRP A 93 6.83 6.50 -14.70
CA TRP A 93 6.56 7.65 -13.87
C TRP A 93 6.86 7.29 -12.43
N LEU A 94 7.43 8.24 -11.68
CA LEU A 94 7.66 8.17 -10.25
C LEU A 94 6.72 9.18 -9.57
N ASP A 95 5.81 8.67 -8.76
CA ASP A 95 4.97 9.46 -7.88
C ASP A 95 5.62 9.53 -6.49
N ILE A 96 5.91 10.75 -6.04
CA ILE A 96 6.57 11.06 -4.79
C ILE A 96 5.52 11.71 -3.88
N VAL A 97 5.15 11.00 -2.81
CA VAL A 97 4.20 11.49 -1.82
C VAL A 97 4.95 11.82 -0.54
N PRO A 98 5.10 13.10 -0.18
CA PRO A 98 5.71 13.47 1.07
C PRO A 98 4.76 13.25 2.25
N PHE A 99 5.31 12.91 3.40
CA PHE A 99 4.60 12.84 4.68
C PHE A 99 5.56 13.21 5.81
N GLY A 100 5.10 13.17 7.06
CA GLY A 100 5.89 13.52 8.24
C GLY A 100 5.39 14.81 8.88
N ARG A 101 6.28 15.69 9.32
CA ARG A 101 5.91 16.89 10.10
C ARG A 101 5.14 17.95 9.32
N ILE A 102 4.99 17.75 8.01
CA ILE A 102 4.18 18.60 7.13
C ILE A 102 2.67 18.27 7.17
N ALA A 103 2.30 17.12 7.74
CA ALA A 103 0.91 16.73 7.86
C ALA A 103 0.24 17.44 9.05
N ASP A 104 -1.04 17.78 8.90
CA ASP A 104 -1.86 18.31 9.99
C ASP A 104 -2.34 17.21 10.95
N ASP A 105 -3.05 17.60 12.01
CA ASP A 105 -3.59 16.67 13.03
C ASP A 105 -4.59 15.66 12.44
N GLY A 106 -5.16 15.94 11.26
CA GLY A 106 -6.03 15.03 10.51
C GLY A 106 -5.26 13.99 9.70
N GLY A 107 -3.94 14.16 9.55
CA GLY A 107 -3.11 13.36 8.69
C GLY A 107 -3.15 13.82 7.24
N GLU A 108 -3.54 15.07 6.96
CA GLU A 108 -3.54 15.63 5.61
C GLU A 108 -2.33 16.53 5.36
N ILE A 109 -1.84 16.52 4.13
CA ILE A 109 -0.90 17.52 3.60
C ILE A 109 -1.62 18.42 2.61
N ALA A 110 -1.19 19.68 2.52
CA ALA A 110 -1.67 20.62 1.51
C ALA A 110 -0.51 21.04 0.60
N TRP A 111 -0.60 20.70 -0.69
CA TRP A 111 0.48 20.92 -1.65
C TRP A 111 0.73 22.42 -1.88
N PRO A 112 1.99 22.89 -1.83
CA PRO A 112 2.32 24.28 -2.15
C PRO A 112 2.18 24.55 -3.67
N PRO A 113 2.08 25.82 -4.09
CA PRO A 113 2.11 27.03 -3.24
C PRO A 113 0.74 27.47 -2.70
N ASP A 114 -0.35 27.05 -3.33
CA ASP A 114 -1.70 27.56 -3.04
C ASP A 114 -2.46 26.76 -1.97
N GLN A 115 -1.94 25.57 -1.60
CA GLN A 115 -2.53 24.69 -0.59
C GLN A 115 -3.97 24.26 -0.91
N VAL A 116 -4.37 24.33 -2.19
CA VAL A 116 -5.71 23.96 -2.64
C VAL A 116 -5.84 22.44 -2.74
N ILE A 117 -4.77 21.77 -3.18
CA ILE A 117 -4.76 20.31 -3.32
C ILE A 117 -4.36 19.71 -1.97
N ARG A 118 -5.30 18.99 -1.35
CA ARG A 118 -5.08 18.24 -0.11
C ARG A 118 -4.95 16.75 -0.40
N MET A 119 -4.16 16.06 0.39
CA MET A 119 -3.97 14.62 0.31
C MET A 119 -3.84 14.04 1.71
N ASN A 120 -4.62 13.01 1.99
CA ASN A 120 -4.51 12.23 3.21
C ASN A 120 -3.27 11.32 3.13
N VAL A 121 -2.38 11.46 4.10
CA VAL A 121 -1.17 10.66 4.28
C VAL A 121 -1.19 9.94 5.64
N ALA A 122 -2.36 9.83 6.28
CA ALA A 122 -2.53 8.98 7.45
C ALA A 122 -2.10 7.54 7.10
N GLY A 123 -1.39 6.89 8.03
CA GLY A 123 -0.83 5.55 7.81
C GLY A 123 0.54 5.54 7.10
N PHE A 124 1.04 6.63 6.51
CA PHE A 124 2.34 6.60 5.83
C PHE A 124 3.52 6.38 6.79
N GLU A 125 3.45 6.96 7.99
CA GLU A 125 4.46 6.71 9.04
C GLU A 125 4.46 5.23 9.46
N GLN A 126 3.27 4.65 9.66
CA GLN A 126 3.11 3.23 9.97
C GLN A 126 3.60 2.35 8.82
N ALA A 127 3.35 2.74 7.58
CA ALA A 127 3.81 2.03 6.39
C ALA A 127 5.33 2.07 6.23
N LEU A 128 5.98 3.19 6.56
CA LEU A 128 7.44 3.30 6.60
C LEU A 128 8.03 2.40 7.69
N GLN A 129 7.45 2.42 8.90
CA GLN A 129 7.94 1.62 10.03
C GLN A 129 7.73 0.12 9.82
N ALA A 130 6.62 -0.28 9.19
CA ALA A 130 6.30 -1.66 8.85
C ALA A 130 6.82 -2.08 7.47
N ALA A 131 7.66 -1.26 6.81
CA ALA A 131 8.21 -1.59 5.50
C ALA A 131 9.16 -2.79 5.60
N VAL A 132 9.03 -3.73 4.66
CA VAL A 132 9.89 -4.90 4.55
C VAL A 132 11.03 -4.63 3.57
N PRO A 133 12.27 -5.05 3.88
CA PRO A 133 13.38 -4.92 2.95
C PRO A 133 13.24 -5.96 1.82
N VAL A 134 13.11 -5.50 0.58
CA VAL A 134 13.02 -6.37 -0.60
C VAL A 134 14.27 -6.19 -1.46
N ARG A 135 14.92 -7.32 -1.78
CA ARG A 135 16.08 -7.34 -2.69
C ARG A 135 15.60 -7.28 -4.14
N MET A 136 15.89 -6.16 -4.79
CA MET A 136 15.52 -5.88 -6.18
C MET A 136 16.64 -6.25 -7.17
N ASP A 137 17.89 -6.29 -6.71
CA ASP A 137 19.09 -6.64 -7.46
C ASP A 137 20.18 -7.15 -6.49
N ALA A 138 21.32 -7.62 -7.00
CA ALA A 138 22.41 -8.14 -6.18
C ALA A 138 22.91 -7.16 -5.10
N ASP A 139 22.89 -5.87 -5.41
CA ASP A 139 23.38 -4.77 -4.55
C ASP A 139 22.29 -3.74 -4.20
N LEU A 140 21.01 -4.00 -4.55
CA LEU A 140 19.90 -3.09 -4.29
C LEU A 140 18.84 -3.76 -3.40
N VAL A 141 18.69 -3.22 -2.20
CA VAL A 141 17.59 -3.54 -1.28
C VAL A 141 16.78 -2.27 -1.07
N VAL A 142 15.46 -2.36 -1.23
CA VAL A 142 14.55 -1.23 -1.07
C VAL A 142 13.52 -1.52 0.01
N PRO A 143 13.14 -0.51 0.82
CA PRO A 143 12.01 -0.63 1.75
C PRO A 143 10.70 -0.63 0.96
N VAL A 144 9.86 -1.63 1.15
CA VAL A 144 8.55 -1.78 0.49
C VAL A 144 7.47 -1.88 1.56
N ALA A 145 6.36 -1.15 1.42
CA ALA A 145 5.23 -1.28 2.34
C ALA A 145 4.82 -2.76 2.47
N SER A 146 4.75 -3.28 3.70
CA SER A 146 4.27 -4.63 3.95
C SER A 146 2.82 -4.79 3.52
N LEU A 147 2.36 -6.02 3.29
CA LEU A 147 0.97 -6.27 2.90
C LEU A 147 -0.07 -5.73 3.91
N PRO A 148 0.13 -5.82 5.25
CA PRO A 148 -0.73 -5.15 6.22
C PRO A 148 -0.74 -3.62 6.06
N ALA A 149 0.42 -3.01 5.83
CA ALA A 149 0.50 -1.57 5.57
C ALA A 149 -0.19 -1.18 4.25
N GLN A 150 -0.06 -2.00 3.20
CA GLN A 150 -0.76 -1.79 1.95
C GLN A 150 -2.28 -1.87 2.14
N ALA A 151 -2.79 -2.85 2.89
CA ALA A 151 -4.22 -2.97 3.20
C ALA A 151 -4.75 -1.73 3.92
N MET A 152 -4.05 -1.27 4.96
CA MET A 152 -4.35 -0.03 5.68
C MET A 152 -4.42 1.17 4.73
N LEU A 153 -3.39 1.38 3.91
CA LEU A 153 -3.34 2.51 2.97
C LEU A 153 -4.46 2.43 1.91
N LYS A 154 -4.87 1.24 1.48
CA LYS A 154 -6.00 1.07 0.54
C LYS A 154 -7.34 1.43 1.18
N ILE A 155 -7.56 1.12 2.45
CA ILE A 155 -8.78 1.51 3.17
C ILE A 155 -8.87 3.04 3.28
N ILE A 156 -7.77 3.70 3.65
CA ILE A 156 -7.71 5.16 3.77
C ILE A 156 -7.89 5.82 2.40
N ALA A 157 -7.18 5.35 1.38
CA ALA A 157 -7.33 5.85 0.02
C ALA A 157 -8.77 5.69 -0.50
N TRP A 158 -9.39 4.53 -0.25
CA TRP A 158 -10.79 4.27 -0.60
C TRP A 158 -11.73 5.29 0.07
N LYS A 159 -11.55 5.56 1.37
CA LYS A 159 -12.36 6.56 2.10
C LYS A 159 -12.41 7.88 1.34
N ASP A 160 -11.28 8.32 0.83
CA ASP A 160 -11.13 9.65 0.25
C ASP A 160 -11.53 9.72 -1.23
N ARG A 161 -11.43 8.62 -2.00
CA ARG A 161 -11.66 8.65 -3.46
C ARG A 161 -12.64 7.61 -4.04
N HIS A 162 -13.37 6.86 -3.20
CA HIS A 162 -14.31 5.82 -3.67
C HIS A 162 -15.43 6.34 -4.59
N THR A 163 -15.75 7.64 -4.54
CA THR A 163 -16.73 8.28 -5.42
C THR A 163 -16.20 8.48 -6.85
N VAL A 164 -14.87 8.50 -7.02
CA VAL A 164 -14.18 8.67 -8.30
C VAL A 164 -13.90 7.32 -8.95
N ASP A 165 -13.29 6.38 -8.20
CA ASP A 165 -13.13 5.00 -8.66
C ASP A 165 -13.11 3.99 -7.50
N ARG A 166 -13.24 2.71 -7.83
CA ARG A 166 -13.36 1.61 -6.86
C ARG A 166 -12.10 0.73 -6.78
N LYS A 167 -10.98 1.20 -7.35
CA LYS A 167 -9.78 0.37 -7.50
C LYS A 167 -9.20 -0.04 -6.16
N ASP A 168 -9.28 0.83 -5.16
CA ASP A 168 -8.75 0.51 -3.83
C ASP A 168 -9.52 -0.63 -3.14
N ALA A 169 -10.84 -0.74 -3.35
CA ALA A 169 -11.60 -1.89 -2.86
C ALA A 169 -11.20 -3.18 -3.59
N THR A 170 -10.94 -3.09 -4.90
CA THR A 170 -10.45 -4.24 -5.69
C THR A 170 -9.05 -4.66 -5.27
N ASP A 171 -8.15 -3.71 -5.04
CA ASP A 171 -6.80 -3.98 -4.57
C ASP A 171 -6.82 -4.58 -3.16
N LEU A 172 -7.67 -4.05 -2.26
CA LEU A 172 -7.86 -4.61 -0.92
C LEU A 172 -8.39 -6.04 -1.00
N LEU A 173 -9.41 -6.32 -1.82
CA LEU A 173 -9.90 -7.69 -2.04
C LEU A 173 -8.78 -8.63 -2.50
N PHE A 174 -7.91 -8.16 -3.40
CA PHE A 174 -6.77 -8.95 -3.85
C PHE A 174 -5.80 -9.26 -2.70
N LEU A 175 -5.51 -8.29 -1.84
CA LEU A 175 -4.68 -8.52 -0.64
C LEU A 175 -5.32 -9.53 0.31
N LEU A 176 -6.63 -9.41 0.57
CA LEU A 176 -7.37 -10.33 1.45
C LEU A 176 -7.28 -11.78 0.93
N ALA A 177 -7.50 -11.97 -0.37
CA ALA A 177 -7.57 -13.30 -0.95
C ALA A 177 -6.22 -14.01 -1.10
N TRP A 178 -5.11 -13.25 -1.13
CA TRP A 178 -3.77 -13.81 -1.36
C TRP A 178 -2.86 -13.76 -0.14
N TYR A 179 -3.32 -13.22 0.99
CA TYR A 179 -2.45 -13.02 2.14
C TYR A 179 -1.87 -14.33 2.69
N GLY A 180 -2.65 -15.41 2.71
CA GLY A 180 -2.19 -16.73 3.14
C GLY A 180 -1.03 -17.25 2.27
N GLU A 181 -1.23 -17.29 0.96
CA GLU A 181 -0.23 -17.73 -0.03
C GLU A 181 0.99 -16.80 -0.13
N ALA A 182 0.87 -15.53 0.27
CA ALA A 182 1.97 -14.56 0.29
C ALA A 182 2.92 -14.76 1.48
N GLY A 183 3.40 -16.00 1.67
CA GLY A 183 4.39 -16.37 2.68
C GLY A 183 3.82 -16.60 4.09
N ASN A 184 2.50 -16.68 4.27
CA ASN A 184 1.88 -16.85 5.59
C ASN A 184 1.30 -18.24 5.84
N LEU A 185 1.37 -19.17 4.89
CA LEU A 185 0.89 -20.55 5.08
C LEU A 185 1.54 -21.22 6.30
N GLU A 186 2.86 -21.06 6.48
CA GLU A 186 3.55 -21.64 7.64
C GLU A 186 2.99 -21.06 8.95
N ARG A 187 2.77 -19.75 9.04
CA ARG A 187 2.17 -19.11 10.23
C ARG A 187 0.76 -19.63 10.51
N LEU A 188 -0.02 -19.87 9.45
CA LEU A 188 -1.37 -20.42 9.53
C LEU A 188 -1.39 -21.88 10.02
N TYR A 189 -0.35 -22.68 9.76
CA TYR A 189 -0.28 -24.11 10.11
C TYR A 189 0.71 -24.47 11.24
N ALA A 190 1.54 -23.53 11.71
CA ALA A 190 2.56 -23.79 12.72
C ALA A 190 2.04 -23.60 14.14
N ASP A 191 1.74 -22.38 14.60
CA ASP A 191 1.14 -22.15 15.94
C ASP A 191 0.55 -20.73 16.11
N ASP A 192 1.18 -19.69 15.54
CA ASP A 192 0.88 -18.27 15.80
C ASP A 192 -0.44 -17.76 15.18
N ALA A 193 -1.01 -18.51 14.24
CA ALA A 193 -2.31 -18.20 13.63
C ALA A 193 -3.19 -19.46 13.42
N PHE A 194 -2.87 -20.58 14.07
CA PHE A 194 -3.62 -21.83 13.90
C PHE A 194 -5.09 -21.69 14.35
N ASP A 195 -5.34 -20.84 15.35
CA ASP A 195 -6.68 -20.51 15.84
C ASP A 195 -7.58 -19.90 14.75
N LEU A 196 -7.00 -19.21 13.76
CA LEU A 196 -7.71 -18.64 12.63
C LEU A 196 -8.12 -19.72 11.62
N ILE A 197 -7.21 -20.64 11.33
CA ILE A 197 -7.47 -21.78 10.45
C ILE A 197 -8.57 -22.68 11.01
N GLU A 198 -8.53 -23.01 12.30
CA GLU A 198 -9.56 -23.84 12.93
C GLU A 198 -10.94 -23.19 12.88
N ARG A 199 -11.00 -21.88 13.13
CA ARG A 199 -12.26 -21.11 13.14
C ARG A 199 -12.88 -20.99 11.75
N HIS A 200 -12.08 -21.01 10.70
CA HIS A 200 -12.50 -20.85 9.32
C HIS A 200 -12.47 -22.18 8.55
N GLU A 201 -12.78 -23.29 9.23
CA GLU A 201 -12.95 -24.62 8.62
C GLU A 201 -11.74 -25.11 7.80
N HIS A 202 -10.53 -24.69 8.20
CA HIS A 202 -9.28 -24.97 7.51
C HIS A 202 -9.19 -24.40 6.09
N ASP A 203 -9.91 -23.32 5.81
CA ASP A 203 -9.77 -22.55 4.58
C ASP A 203 -8.58 -21.57 4.68
N PRO A 204 -7.49 -21.79 3.94
CA PRO A 204 -6.29 -20.96 4.05
C PRO A 204 -6.48 -19.53 3.51
N ASP A 205 -7.43 -19.31 2.59
CA ASP A 205 -7.65 -17.96 2.06
C ASP A 205 -8.43 -17.12 3.08
N ILE A 206 -9.48 -17.69 3.70
CA ILE A 206 -10.25 -17.00 4.77
C ILE A 206 -9.36 -16.81 6.00
N GLY A 207 -8.63 -17.86 6.42
CA GLY A 207 -7.66 -17.75 7.51
C GLY A 207 -6.58 -16.71 7.23
N GLY A 208 -6.11 -16.61 5.98
CA GLY A 208 -5.20 -15.56 5.53
C GLY A 208 -5.80 -14.16 5.64
N ALA A 209 -7.04 -13.96 5.19
CA ALA A 209 -7.71 -12.67 5.34
C ALA A 209 -7.89 -12.26 6.80
N ALA A 210 -8.23 -13.22 7.67
CA ALA A 210 -8.30 -13.02 9.12
C ALA A 210 -6.94 -12.59 9.69
N LEU A 211 -5.86 -13.27 9.29
CA LEU A 211 -4.50 -12.96 9.74
C LEU A 211 -4.05 -11.57 9.27
N LEU A 212 -4.42 -11.16 8.06
CA LEU A 212 -4.18 -9.80 7.57
C LEU A 212 -4.86 -8.75 8.47
N GLY A 213 -6.07 -9.03 8.96
CA GLY A 213 -6.78 -8.15 9.90
C GLY A 213 -6.03 -8.01 11.22
N ARG A 214 -5.58 -9.14 11.79
CA ARG A 214 -4.77 -9.20 13.01
C ARG A 214 -3.44 -8.46 12.87
N ASP A 215 -2.72 -8.69 11.77
CA ASP A 215 -1.42 -8.07 11.54
C ASP A 215 -1.55 -6.57 11.22
N MET A 216 -2.62 -6.15 10.54
CA MET A 216 -2.91 -4.74 10.31
C MET A 216 -3.21 -4.02 11.63
N ALA A 217 -3.95 -4.65 12.54
CA ALA A 217 -4.21 -4.09 13.88
C ALA A 217 -2.91 -3.80 14.65
N GLY A 218 -1.88 -4.64 14.47
CA GLY A 218 -0.57 -4.47 15.13
C GLY A 218 0.22 -3.23 14.70
N ILE A 219 -0.12 -2.59 13.58
CA ILE A 219 0.62 -1.43 13.05
C ILE A 219 -0.15 -0.12 13.10
N VAL A 220 -1.45 -0.12 13.39
CA VAL A 220 -2.27 1.11 13.36
C VAL A 220 -2.15 1.92 14.65
N THR A 221 -2.19 3.25 14.52
CA THR A 221 -2.36 4.16 15.66
C THR A 221 -3.85 4.42 15.92
N PRO A 222 -4.25 4.97 17.07
CA PRO A 222 -5.65 5.30 17.34
C PRO A 222 -6.30 6.17 16.26
N GLN A 223 -5.57 7.18 15.75
CA GLN A 223 -6.05 8.05 14.68
C GLN A 223 -6.33 7.27 13.38
N VAL A 224 -5.42 6.39 12.98
CA VAL A 224 -5.57 5.59 11.76
C VAL A 224 -6.67 4.54 11.94
N ARG A 225 -6.73 3.90 13.11
CA ARG A 225 -7.77 2.96 13.49
C ARG A 225 -9.16 3.57 13.33
N ASP A 226 -9.37 4.79 13.84
CA ASP A 226 -10.68 5.43 13.79
C ASP A 226 -11.11 5.71 12.33
N GLN A 227 -10.17 6.06 11.44
CA GLN A 227 -10.45 6.18 10.00
C GLN A 227 -10.80 4.83 9.35
N ILE A 228 -10.12 3.75 9.74
CA ILE A 228 -10.39 2.39 9.23
C ILE A 228 -11.77 1.91 9.69
N LEU A 229 -12.10 2.07 10.98
CA LEU A 229 -13.38 1.66 11.56
C LEU A 229 -14.56 2.39 10.88
N ALA A 230 -14.39 3.66 10.52
CA ALA A 230 -15.39 4.40 9.75
C ALA A 230 -15.66 3.83 8.35
N VAL A 231 -14.70 3.11 7.77
CA VAL A 231 -14.82 2.51 6.43
C VAL A 231 -15.34 1.07 6.48
N ILE A 232 -14.77 0.24 7.36
CA ILE A 232 -15.15 -1.18 7.46
C ILE A 232 -16.48 -1.36 8.21
N ALA A 233 -16.92 -0.31 8.94
CA ALA A 233 -18.18 -0.18 9.66
C ALA A 233 -18.63 -1.50 10.32
N PRO A 234 -18.05 -1.86 11.48
CA PRO A 234 -18.30 -3.15 12.14
C PRO A 234 -19.78 -3.44 12.43
N ASP A 235 -20.58 -2.40 12.65
CA ASP A 235 -22.02 -2.51 12.94
C ASP A 235 -22.91 -2.56 11.68
N ASP A 236 -22.33 -2.39 10.49
CA ASP A 236 -23.03 -2.50 9.21
C ASP A 236 -22.75 -3.87 8.59
N PRO A 237 -23.74 -4.75 8.37
CA PRO A 237 -23.51 -6.04 7.74
C PRO A 237 -23.08 -5.93 6.26
N SER A 238 -23.30 -4.80 5.59
CA SER A 238 -22.99 -4.61 4.18
C SER A 238 -22.41 -3.21 3.90
N PRO A 239 -21.23 -2.90 4.46
CA PRO A 239 -20.61 -1.59 4.27
C PRO A 239 -20.32 -1.35 2.79
N LEU A 240 -20.30 -0.08 2.39
CA LEU A 240 -20.14 0.30 0.99
C LEU A 240 -18.82 -0.23 0.39
N ILE A 241 -17.75 -0.35 1.18
CA ILE A 241 -16.48 -0.93 0.71
C ILE A 241 -16.64 -2.40 0.30
N LEU A 242 -17.40 -3.20 1.06
CA LEU A 242 -17.72 -4.59 0.71
C LEU A 242 -18.56 -4.64 -0.57
N THR A 243 -19.54 -3.76 -0.72
CA THR A 243 -20.33 -3.65 -1.96
C THR A 243 -19.44 -3.34 -3.17
N HIS A 244 -18.43 -2.47 -3.00
CA HIS A 244 -17.45 -2.17 -4.04
C HIS A 244 -16.52 -3.35 -4.34
N MET A 245 -16.16 -4.17 -3.35
CA MET A 245 -15.42 -5.42 -3.56
C MET A 245 -16.24 -6.45 -4.36
N MET A 246 -17.51 -6.65 -4.01
CA MET A 246 -18.39 -7.61 -4.68
C MET A 246 -18.68 -7.21 -6.14
N ALA A 247 -18.61 -5.92 -6.47
CA ALA A 247 -18.70 -5.43 -7.84
C ALA A 247 -17.38 -5.58 -8.64
N SER A 248 -16.30 -6.03 -8.00
CA SER A 248 -15.03 -6.27 -8.65
C SER A 248 -15.11 -7.45 -9.63
N ARG A 249 -14.24 -7.42 -10.64
CA ARG A 249 -14.02 -8.55 -11.56
C ARG A 249 -12.63 -9.17 -11.36
N ALA A 250 -12.03 -8.95 -10.19
CA ALA A 250 -10.76 -9.54 -9.84
C ALA A 250 -10.92 -11.05 -9.69
N ARG A 251 -10.01 -11.80 -10.33
CA ARG A 251 -9.92 -13.24 -10.12
C ARG A 251 -9.17 -13.50 -8.82
N ILE A 252 -9.80 -14.22 -7.91
CA ILE A 252 -9.25 -14.58 -6.61
C ILE A 252 -9.29 -16.11 -6.41
N PRO A 253 -8.42 -16.66 -5.55
CA PRO A 253 -8.49 -18.06 -5.11
C PRO A 253 -9.88 -18.40 -4.54
N GLY A 254 -10.33 -19.63 -4.73
CA GLY A 254 -11.66 -20.08 -4.28
C GLY A 254 -12.86 -19.52 -5.08
N GLY A 255 -12.63 -18.63 -6.05
CA GLY A 255 -13.67 -18.03 -6.90
C GLY A 255 -14.15 -16.65 -6.43
N ASP A 256 -14.79 -15.90 -7.33
CA ASP A 256 -15.20 -14.50 -7.14
C ASP A 256 -16.70 -14.36 -6.80
N THR A 257 -17.27 -15.35 -6.10
CA THR A 257 -18.67 -15.27 -5.67
C THR A 257 -18.85 -14.20 -4.60
N ALA A 258 -20.03 -13.58 -4.59
CA ALA A 258 -20.44 -12.64 -3.55
C ALA A 258 -20.25 -13.19 -2.13
N GLU A 259 -20.58 -14.47 -1.93
CA GLU A 259 -20.42 -15.18 -0.65
C GLU A 259 -18.95 -15.28 -0.25
N ARG A 260 -18.07 -15.70 -1.17
CA ARG A 260 -16.63 -15.81 -0.91
C ARG A 260 -16.00 -14.47 -0.55
N ILE A 261 -16.36 -13.43 -1.29
CA ILE A 261 -15.89 -12.06 -1.04
C ILE A 261 -16.34 -11.57 0.35
N SER A 262 -17.59 -11.86 0.75
CA SER A 262 -18.08 -11.54 2.09
C SER A 262 -17.28 -12.28 3.16
N GLN A 263 -17.06 -13.59 3.01
CA GLN A 263 -16.31 -14.39 3.98
C GLN A 263 -14.88 -13.86 4.21
N LEU A 264 -14.16 -13.52 3.14
CA LEU A 264 -12.83 -12.93 3.22
C LEU A 264 -12.85 -11.59 3.98
N PHE A 265 -13.78 -10.71 3.61
CA PHE A 265 -13.90 -9.40 4.25
C PHE A 265 -14.33 -9.49 5.72
N ASP A 266 -15.29 -10.37 6.03
CA ASP A 266 -15.82 -10.55 7.39
C ASP A 266 -14.76 -11.13 8.33
N ALA A 267 -13.98 -12.11 7.87
CA ALA A 267 -12.88 -12.68 8.64
C ALA A 267 -11.81 -11.63 8.96
N PHE A 268 -11.38 -10.85 7.95
CA PHE A 268 -10.47 -9.72 8.12
C PHE A 268 -11.02 -8.68 9.10
N ARG A 269 -12.28 -8.28 8.91
CA ARG A 269 -12.94 -7.25 9.72
C ARG A 269 -13.07 -7.69 11.17
N GLN A 270 -13.47 -8.94 11.42
CA GLN A 270 -13.62 -9.48 12.76
C GLN A 270 -12.30 -9.47 13.52
N GLU A 271 -11.22 -9.96 12.90
CA GLU A 271 -9.91 -10.00 13.56
C GLU A 271 -9.32 -8.61 13.78
N PHE A 272 -9.48 -7.69 12.82
CA PHE A 272 -9.05 -6.32 13.02
C PHE A 272 -9.79 -5.67 14.21
N VAL A 273 -11.12 -5.80 14.26
CA VAL A 273 -11.95 -5.20 15.33
C VAL A 273 -11.65 -5.80 16.69
N ALA A 274 -11.41 -7.11 16.78
CA ALA A 274 -11.07 -7.78 18.03
C ALA A 274 -9.73 -7.32 18.63
N ALA A 275 -8.83 -6.77 17.81
CA ALA A 275 -7.47 -6.43 18.18
C ALA A 275 -7.22 -4.93 18.49
N VAL A 276 -8.22 -4.04 18.35
CA VAL A 276 -8.03 -2.57 18.40
C VAL A 276 -8.93 -1.78 19.34
#